data_AF-A0A1C6LMU6-F1
#
_entry.id   AF-A0A1C6LMU6-F1
#
_cell.length_a   1.000
_cell.length_b   1.000
_cell.length_c   1.000
_cell.angle_alpha   90.00
_cell.angle_beta   90.00
_cell.angle_gamma   90.00
#
_symmetry.space_group_name_H-M   'P 1'
#
loop_
_entity.id
_entity.type
_entity.pdbx_description
1 polymer ?
#
loop_
_entity_poly.entity_id
_entity_poly.type
_entity_poly.pdbx_seq_one_letter_code
_entity_poly.pdbx_strand_id
1 'polypeptide(L)'
;MDLAQTRPTVPLFVSVLPAVMIVAGTVYDIMMPTEYTAVPMLSAAPLIAAPFFSWLPTLLISLVSVVVLAGLHAYEHSLAAPQSYTEQVTLITVAALALLINQVVRRGGERLASARVVAEAAQRAVLPTPPARVGALSVAVRYEAALADAFIGGDLFAVQDTARGVRLIVGDVQGKGLDAVAEVAVAIGAFREAADQETSLRALAGRLDGAMSREATRRGTAEAAESFTTAVLGEIPPGTATVRLVNRGHPAPLILGPGGEVTRLPPTAPALPLGMAGLGSWPDRTDEHPLPDGSMLLFHTDGLDEARDAHGVFYDPPARLRGRSFPGPEQLLDFLITDVRRHTGGRATDDLALLALFAGPPPPG
;
A
#
# COMPACT_ATOMS: atom_id res chain seq x y z
N MET A 1 17.34 12.05 0.49
CA MET A 1 16.58 12.57 1.65
C MET A 1 16.43 11.42 2.62
N ASP A 2 17.06 11.53 3.77
CA ASP A 2 17.25 10.46 4.76
C ASP A 2 15.90 10.13 5.41
N LEU A 3 15.25 9.04 4.98
CA LEU A 3 14.01 8.57 5.59
C LEU A 3 14.36 7.92 6.92
N ALA A 4 14.32 8.73 7.98
CA ALA A 4 14.35 8.25 9.35
C ALA A 4 13.25 7.20 9.52
N GLN A 5 13.65 5.93 9.53
CA GLN A 5 12.80 4.79 9.88
C GLN A 5 12.30 5.02 11.31
N THR A 6 11.10 5.59 11.45
CA THR A 6 10.37 5.61 12.71
C THR A 6 10.06 4.16 13.06
N ARG A 7 10.92 3.57 13.90
CA ARG A 7 10.68 2.25 14.47
C ARG A 7 9.29 2.28 15.14
N PRO A 8 8.42 1.29 14.91
CA PRO A 8 7.12 1.26 15.57
C PRO A 8 7.35 1.34 17.08
N THR A 9 6.90 2.45 17.68
CA THR A 9 7.02 2.66 19.12
C THR A 9 6.01 1.74 19.80
N VAL A 10 6.52 0.76 20.54
CA VAL A 10 5.69 -0.09 21.42
C VAL A 10 4.87 0.84 22.32
N PRO A 11 3.55 0.68 22.43
CA PRO A 11 2.72 1.52 23.29
C PRO A 11 3.28 1.52 24.72
N LEU A 12 3.35 2.69 25.37
CA LEU A 12 3.95 2.86 26.70
C LEU A 12 3.45 1.82 27.72
N PHE A 13 2.15 1.49 27.67
CA PHE A 13 1.54 0.47 28.53
C PHE A 13 2.15 -0.93 28.33
N VAL A 14 2.42 -1.33 27.09
CA VAL A 14 3.04 -2.62 26.74
C VAL A 14 4.52 -2.65 27.17
N SER A 15 5.20 -1.49 27.14
CA SER A 15 6.60 -1.39 27.55
C SER A 15 6.84 -1.60 29.05
N VAL A 16 5.87 -1.27 29.90
CA VAL A 16 5.99 -1.35 31.38
C VAL A 16 5.47 -2.68 31.93
N LEU A 17 4.62 -3.39 31.17
CA LEU A 17 3.93 -4.60 31.61
C LEU A 17 4.85 -5.74 32.11
N PRO A 18 5.99 -6.07 31.46
CA PRO A 18 6.90 -7.08 31.99
C PRO A 18 7.48 -6.73 33.36
N ALA A 19 7.83 -5.45 33.58
CA ALA A 19 8.35 -4.99 34.86
C ALA A 19 7.28 -5.06 35.95
N VAL A 20 6.04 -4.69 35.62
CA VAL A 20 4.89 -4.81 36.54
C VAL A 20 4.65 -6.26 36.93
N MET A 21 4.72 -7.20 35.99
CA MET A 21 4.56 -8.63 36.28
C MET A 21 5.65 -9.17 37.21
N ILE A 22 6.90 -8.72 37.05
CA ILE A 22 8.01 -9.09 37.94
C ILE A 22 7.77 -8.54 39.34
N VAL A 23 7.52 -7.23 39.46
CA VAL A 23 7.32 -6.57 40.77
C VAL A 23 6.11 -7.15 41.49
N ALA A 24 4.99 -7.33 40.78
CA ALA A 24 3.78 -7.89 41.36
C ALA A 24 3.98 -9.34 41.79
N GLY A 25 4.73 -10.14 41.03
CA GLY A 25 5.12 -11.50 41.40
C GLY A 25 5.97 -11.52 42.68
N THR A 26 6.98 -10.67 42.77
CA THR A 26 7.83 -10.55 43.98
C THR A 26 7.02 -10.13 45.21
N VAL A 27 6.13 -9.13 45.08
CA VAL A 27 5.28 -8.69 46.19
C VAL A 27 4.31 -9.78 46.61
N TYR A 28 3.72 -10.48 45.65
CA TYR A 28 2.82 -11.60 45.92
C TYR A 28 3.51 -12.71 46.73
N ASP A 29 4.72 -13.11 46.33
CA ASP A 29 5.51 -14.15 46.98
C ASP A 29 5.82 -13.78 48.44
N ILE A 30 6.24 -12.54 48.70
CA ILE A 30 6.58 -12.05 50.05
C ILE A 30 5.34 -11.97 50.96
N MET A 31 4.16 -11.69 50.40
CA MET A 31 2.93 -11.49 51.18
C MET A 31 2.15 -12.78 51.44
N MET A 32 2.33 -13.82 50.61
CA MET A 32 1.57 -15.06 50.68
C MET A 32 2.32 -16.15 51.46
N PRO A 33 1.61 -17.12 52.05
CA PRO A 33 2.25 -18.30 52.63
C PRO A 33 3.04 -19.10 51.57
N THR A 34 4.09 -19.79 51.99
CA THR A 34 5.00 -20.61 51.16
C THR A 34 4.32 -21.74 50.35
N GLU A 35 3.02 -21.97 50.56
CA GLU A 35 2.19 -22.91 49.79
C GLU A 35 1.76 -22.33 48.43
N TYR A 36 1.87 -21.00 48.23
CA TYR A 36 1.52 -20.30 47.00
C TYR A 36 2.77 -19.79 46.28
N THR A 37 2.86 -20.01 44.97
CA THR A 37 4.04 -19.67 44.15
C THR A 37 3.81 -18.45 43.25
N ALA A 38 4.81 -17.57 43.14
CA ALA A 38 4.82 -16.46 42.19
C ALA A 38 5.23 -16.83 40.74
N VAL A 39 5.56 -18.10 40.47
CA VAL A 39 6.00 -18.57 39.14
C VAL A 39 5.10 -18.12 37.98
N PRO A 40 3.74 -18.18 38.07
CA PRO A 40 2.87 -17.72 36.98
C PRO A 40 3.08 -16.24 36.62
N MET A 41 3.32 -15.38 37.61
CA MET A 41 3.52 -13.94 37.39
C MET A 41 4.92 -13.66 36.82
N LEU A 42 5.95 -14.30 37.37
CA LEU A 42 7.33 -14.16 36.90
C LEU A 42 7.55 -14.74 35.49
N SER A 43 6.81 -15.79 35.14
CA SER A 43 6.86 -16.43 33.81
C SER A 43 6.06 -15.69 32.74
N ALA A 44 5.04 -14.91 33.12
CA ALA A 44 4.32 -14.04 32.20
C ALA A 44 5.21 -12.91 31.64
N ALA A 45 6.16 -12.38 32.44
CA ALA A 45 7.02 -11.28 32.00
C ALA A 45 7.87 -11.61 30.75
N PRO A 46 8.63 -12.73 30.69
CA PRO A 46 9.32 -13.16 29.47
C PRO A 46 8.40 -13.39 28.27
N LEU A 47 7.23 -14.00 28.49
CA LEU A 47 6.27 -14.28 27.43
C LEU A 47 5.68 -13.01 26.83
N ILE A 48 5.38 -12.01 27.65
CA ILE A 48 4.94 -10.68 27.19
C ILE A 48 6.08 -9.97 26.46
N ALA A 49 7.33 -10.09 26.94
CA ALA A 49 8.47 -9.46 26.28
C ALA A 49 8.75 -10.05 24.89
N ALA A 50 8.50 -11.35 24.71
CA ALA A 50 8.87 -12.09 23.51
C ALA A 50 8.38 -11.50 22.18
N PRO A 51 7.11 -11.12 21.97
CA PRO A 51 6.66 -10.56 20.70
C PRO A 51 6.96 -9.06 20.51
N PHE A 52 7.14 -8.30 21.60
CA PHE A 52 7.17 -6.82 21.54
C PHE A 52 8.56 -6.21 21.66
N PHE A 53 9.53 -6.93 22.23
CA PHE A 53 10.86 -6.41 22.47
C PHE A 53 11.90 -7.02 21.53
N SER A 54 13.03 -6.32 21.39
CA SER A 54 14.20 -6.89 20.72
C SER A 54 14.82 -8.00 21.56
N TRP A 55 15.73 -8.77 20.97
CA TRP A 55 16.34 -9.93 21.63
C TRP A 55 16.99 -9.61 22.98
N LEU A 56 17.70 -8.48 23.07
CA LEU A 56 18.47 -8.13 24.26
C LEU A 56 17.57 -7.80 25.47
N PRO A 57 16.55 -6.91 25.38
CA PRO A 57 15.60 -6.71 26.47
C PRO A 57 14.82 -7.97 26.86
N THR A 58 14.39 -8.81 25.89
CA THR A 58 13.72 -10.08 26.21
C THR A 58 14.62 -11.00 27.01
N LEU A 59 15.89 -11.11 26.64
CA LEU A 59 16.90 -11.87 27.38
C LEU A 59 17.11 -11.32 28.80
N LEU A 60 17.20 -9.99 28.94
CA LEU A 60 17.36 -9.36 30.25
C LEU A 60 16.14 -9.59 31.14
N ILE A 61 14.93 -9.46 30.62
CA ILE A 61 13.68 -9.72 31.34
C ILE A 61 13.62 -11.18 31.78
N SER A 62 13.93 -12.12 30.88
CA SER A 62 14.07 -13.56 31.19
C SER A 62 15.07 -13.82 32.31
N LEU A 63 16.25 -13.21 32.26
CA LEU A 63 17.29 -13.39 33.26
C LEU A 63 16.86 -12.82 34.61
N VAL A 64 16.27 -11.61 34.63
CA VAL A 64 15.78 -10.98 35.85
C VAL A 64 14.69 -11.83 36.51
N SER A 65 13.70 -12.33 35.76
CA SER A 65 12.68 -13.22 36.31
C SER A 65 13.29 -14.45 37.00
N VAL A 66 14.27 -15.10 36.35
CA VAL A 66 14.95 -16.28 36.91
C VAL A 66 15.75 -15.94 38.17
N VAL A 67 16.49 -14.83 38.16
CA VAL A 67 17.28 -14.37 39.31
C VAL A 67 16.39 -13.97 40.49
N VAL A 68 15.26 -13.29 40.22
CA VAL A 68 14.29 -12.91 41.25
C VAL A 68 13.70 -14.14 41.92
N LEU A 69 13.27 -15.15 41.15
CA LEU A 69 12.76 -16.40 41.72
C LEU A 69 13.83 -17.13 42.55
N ALA A 70 15.08 -17.18 42.07
CA ALA A 70 16.20 -17.76 42.82
C ALA A 70 16.45 -17.02 44.14
N GLY A 71 16.37 -15.68 44.11
CA GLY A 71 16.52 -14.83 45.28
C GLY A 71 15.42 -15.03 46.33
N LEU A 72 14.17 -15.23 45.88
CA LEU A 72 13.03 -15.52 46.76
C LEU A 72 13.22 -16.85 47.50
N HIS A 73 13.55 -17.93 46.78
CA HIS A 73 13.86 -19.22 47.42
C HIS A 73 15.10 -19.17 48.33
N ALA A 74 16.09 -18.31 48.03
CA ALA A 74 17.24 -18.08 48.90
C ALA A 74 16.85 -17.38 50.20
N TYR A 75 15.96 -16.40 50.13
CA TYR A 75 15.43 -15.67 51.28
C TYR A 75 14.60 -16.56 52.21
N GLU A 76 13.82 -17.48 51.64
CA GLU A 76 13.03 -18.46 52.40
C GLU A 76 13.85 -19.66 52.91
N HIS A 77 15.16 -19.70 52.65
CA HIS A 77 16.02 -20.87 52.90
C HIS A 77 15.50 -22.19 52.29
N SER A 78 14.70 -22.10 51.22
CA SER A 78 14.02 -23.22 50.56
C SER A 78 14.76 -23.75 49.32
N LEU A 79 15.98 -23.27 49.02
CA LEU A 79 16.75 -23.63 47.82
C LEU A 79 16.94 -25.14 47.57
N ALA A 80 16.97 -25.96 48.62
CA ALA A 80 17.12 -27.42 48.51
C ALA A 80 15.78 -28.18 48.46
N ALA A 81 14.64 -27.48 48.52
CA ALA A 81 13.32 -28.08 48.48
C ALA A 81 13.00 -28.59 47.05
N PRO A 82 12.43 -29.79 46.89
CA PRO A 82 12.04 -30.33 45.58
C PRO A 82 11.08 -29.42 44.80
N GLN A 83 10.26 -28.64 45.51
CA GLN A 83 9.35 -27.67 44.91
C GLN A 83 10.10 -26.52 44.22
N SER A 84 11.08 -25.90 44.90
CA SER A 84 11.91 -24.83 44.34
C SER A 84 12.68 -25.25 43.09
N TYR A 85 13.17 -26.50 43.05
CA TYR A 85 13.77 -27.06 41.84
C TYR A 85 12.77 -27.12 40.68
N THR A 86 11.56 -27.58 40.94
CA THR A 86 10.50 -27.70 39.92
C THR A 86 10.10 -26.33 39.38
N GLU A 87 9.90 -25.36 40.27
CA GLU A 87 9.54 -23.97 39.96
C GLU A 87 10.63 -23.28 39.11
N GLN A 88 11.90 -23.46 39.48
CA GLN A 88 13.02 -22.89 38.76
C GLN A 88 13.20 -23.51 37.37
N VAL A 89 13.07 -24.83 37.25
CA VAL A 89 13.09 -25.52 35.95
C VAL A 89 11.94 -25.05 35.05
N THR A 90 10.73 -24.89 35.61
CA THR A 90 9.58 -24.36 34.86
C THR A 90 9.86 -22.95 34.35
N LEU A 91 10.36 -22.04 35.19
CA LEU A 91 10.63 -20.67 34.78
C LEU A 91 11.76 -20.58 33.74
N ILE A 92 12.83 -21.36 33.89
CA ILE A 92 13.91 -21.45 32.88
C ILE A 92 13.35 -21.96 31.55
N THR A 93 12.47 -22.97 31.58
CA THR A 93 11.84 -23.53 30.39
C THR A 93 10.96 -22.48 29.70
N VAL A 94 10.15 -21.73 30.45
CA VAL A 94 9.32 -20.64 29.90
C VAL A 94 10.18 -19.52 29.34
N ALA A 95 11.26 -19.14 30.02
CA ALA A 95 12.21 -18.14 29.54
C ALA A 95 12.89 -18.56 28.21
N ALA A 96 13.27 -19.83 28.09
CA ALA A 96 13.80 -20.39 26.85
C ALA A 96 12.76 -20.39 25.72
N LEU A 97 11.51 -20.76 26.01
CA LEU A 97 10.41 -20.71 25.05
C LEU A 97 10.11 -19.27 24.60
N ALA A 98 10.12 -18.31 25.52
CA ALA A 98 9.95 -16.89 25.23
C ALA A 98 11.04 -16.37 24.26
N LEU A 99 12.30 -16.75 24.47
CA LEU A 99 13.39 -16.42 23.55
C LEU A 99 13.19 -17.08 22.18
N LEU A 100 12.75 -18.35 22.13
CA LEU A 100 12.42 -19.01 20.87
C LEU A 100 11.28 -18.29 20.12
N ILE A 101 10.21 -17.92 20.83
CA ILE A 101 9.09 -17.13 20.27
C ILE A 101 9.61 -15.81 19.72
N ASN A 102 10.43 -15.07 20.50
CA ASN A 102 11.04 -13.82 20.04
C ASN A 102 11.81 -14.02 18.73
N GLN A 103 12.63 -15.07 18.66
CA GLN A 103 13.42 -15.38 17.48
C GLN A 103 12.55 -15.74 16.26
N VAL A 104 11.51 -16.55 16.44
CA VAL A 104 10.60 -16.95 15.35
C VAL A 104 9.81 -15.74 14.83
N VAL A 105 9.21 -14.95 15.73
CA VAL A 105 8.43 -13.76 15.38
C VAL A 105 9.32 -12.74 14.66
N ARG A 106 10.54 -12.50 15.17
CA ARG A 106 11.48 -11.57 14.53
C ARG A 106 11.94 -12.04 13.16
N ARG A 107 12.30 -13.32 13.01
CA ARG A 107 12.68 -13.87 11.69
C ARG A 107 11.52 -13.79 10.69
N GLY A 108 10.28 -14.01 11.15
CA GLY A 108 9.09 -13.80 10.34
C GLY A 108 8.96 -12.34 9.86
N GLY A 109 9.07 -11.39 10.79
CA GLY A 109 9.01 -9.95 10.49
C GLY A 109 10.13 -9.47 9.56
N GLU A 110 11.37 -9.92 9.77
CA GLU A 110 12.53 -9.56 8.94
C GLU A 110 12.39 -10.11 7.50
N ARG A 111 11.86 -11.33 7.33
CA ARG A 111 11.60 -11.90 6.00
C ARG A 111 10.51 -11.13 5.25
N LEU A 112 9.41 -10.79 5.94
CA LEU A 112 8.32 -10.00 5.37
C LEU A 112 8.80 -8.59 4.97
N ALA A 113 9.59 -7.94 5.84
CA ALA A 113 10.16 -6.62 5.54
C ALA A 113 11.12 -6.66 4.35
N SER A 114 11.97 -7.69 4.24
CA SER A 114 12.87 -7.87 3.10
C SER A 114 12.12 -8.12 1.79
N ALA A 115 11.14 -9.02 1.80
CA ALA A 115 10.28 -9.29 0.65
C ALA A 115 9.56 -8.02 0.17
N ARG A 116 9.08 -7.18 1.10
CA ARG A 116 8.49 -5.88 0.80
C ARG A 116 9.46 -4.95 0.09
N VAL A 117 10.68 -4.78 0.60
CA VAL A 117 11.68 -3.88 -0.02
C VAL A 117 12.04 -4.35 -1.44
N VAL A 118 12.20 -5.67 -1.63
CA VAL A 118 12.50 -6.25 -2.94
C VAL A 118 11.35 -6.03 -3.92
N ALA A 119 10.13 -6.31 -3.49
CA ALA A 119 8.97 -6.11 -4.35
C ALA A 119 8.78 -4.62 -4.67
N GLU A 120 9.07 -3.70 -3.75
CA GLU A 120 8.88 -2.24 -3.97
C GLU A 120 9.90 -1.74 -4.97
N ALA A 121 11.14 -2.24 -4.87
CA ALA A 121 12.17 -2.01 -5.87
C ALA A 121 11.76 -2.60 -7.23
N ALA A 122 11.16 -3.79 -7.28
CA ALA A 122 10.69 -4.40 -8.52
C ALA A 122 9.56 -3.60 -9.17
N GLN A 123 8.55 -3.16 -8.40
CA GLN A 123 7.46 -2.33 -8.92
C GLN A 123 7.97 -0.97 -9.42
N ARG A 124 8.85 -0.31 -8.66
CA ARG A 124 9.50 0.93 -9.12
C ARG A 124 10.35 0.74 -10.37
N ALA A 125 10.92 -0.44 -10.59
CA ALA A 125 11.66 -0.75 -11.81
C ALA A 125 10.74 -0.93 -13.03
N VAL A 126 9.48 -1.32 -12.81
CA VAL A 126 8.48 -1.49 -13.88
C VAL A 126 7.74 -0.18 -14.18
N LEU A 127 7.36 0.58 -13.15
CA LEU A 127 6.63 1.83 -13.30
C LEU A 127 7.54 2.92 -13.91
N PRO A 128 7.18 3.51 -15.06
CA PRO A 128 7.95 4.61 -15.62
C PRO A 128 7.96 5.82 -14.68
N THR A 129 9.06 6.55 -14.64
CA THR A 129 9.03 7.96 -14.21
C THR A 129 8.77 8.80 -15.47
N PRO A 130 7.52 9.25 -15.73
CA PRO A 130 7.28 10.06 -16.91
C PRO A 130 8.09 11.35 -16.82
N PRO A 131 8.59 11.87 -17.95
CA PRO A 131 9.23 13.17 -17.96
C PRO A 131 8.21 14.24 -17.54
N ALA A 132 8.68 15.34 -16.95
CA ALA A 132 7.84 16.46 -16.55
C ALA A 132 7.03 17.07 -17.73
N ARG A 133 7.42 16.76 -18.97
CA ARG A 133 6.69 17.11 -20.19
C ARG A 133 6.64 15.96 -21.18
N VAL A 134 5.47 15.76 -21.78
CA VAL A 134 5.23 14.82 -22.88
C VAL A 134 4.47 15.57 -23.98
N GLY A 135 5.07 15.68 -25.17
CA GLY A 135 4.56 16.56 -26.22
C GLY A 135 4.40 18.00 -25.72
N ALA A 136 3.21 18.58 -25.90
CA ALA A 136 2.89 19.93 -25.42
C ALA A 136 2.49 20.00 -23.93
N LEU A 137 2.23 18.86 -23.29
CA LEU A 137 1.62 18.78 -21.98
C LEU A 137 2.66 18.78 -20.86
N SER A 138 2.32 19.37 -19.72
CA SER A 138 3.06 19.16 -18.47
C SER A 138 2.44 17.98 -17.73
N VAL A 139 3.27 17.08 -17.18
CA VAL A 139 2.83 15.83 -16.58
C VAL A 139 3.43 15.70 -15.18
N ALA A 140 2.61 15.30 -14.21
CA ALA A 140 3.06 14.93 -12.87
C ALA A 140 2.45 13.59 -12.47
N VAL A 141 3.19 12.83 -11.67
CA VAL A 141 2.71 11.59 -11.07
C VAL A 141 3.03 11.55 -9.59
N ARG A 142 2.13 10.94 -8.82
CA ARG A 142 2.36 10.56 -7.44
C ARG A 142 1.87 9.13 -7.21
N TYR A 143 2.64 8.39 -6.43
CA TYR A 143 2.28 7.05 -5.98
C TYR A 143 2.56 6.94 -4.47
N GLU A 144 1.57 6.54 -3.70
CA GLU A 144 1.66 6.29 -2.26
C GLU A 144 1.13 4.90 -1.96
N ALA A 145 2.04 3.98 -1.63
CA ALA A 145 1.68 2.62 -1.24
C ALA A 145 1.08 2.59 0.18
N ALA A 146 0.00 1.84 0.36
CA ALA A 146 -0.63 1.64 1.67
C ALA A 146 0.32 0.94 2.63
N LEU A 147 0.43 1.50 3.84
CA LEU A 147 1.28 0.97 4.90
C LEU A 147 0.64 -0.21 5.66
N ALA A 148 -0.65 -0.49 5.43
CA ALA A 148 -1.45 -1.30 6.35
C ALA A 148 -1.22 -2.81 6.23
N ASP A 149 -1.07 -3.39 5.04
CA ASP A 149 -1.01 -4.86 4.89
C ASP A 149 -0.07 -5.32 3.77
N ALA A 150 1.22 -5.41 4.10
CA ALA A 150 2.24 -6.36 3.62
C ALA A 150 2.43 -6.69 2.12
N PHE A 151 1.70 -6.11 1.18
CA PHE A 151 1.82 -6.42 -0.25
C PHE A 151 1.75 -5.17 -1.11
N ILE A 152 2.31 -5.29 -2.29
CA ILE A 152 2.53 -4.21 -3.24
C ILE A 152 1.38 -4.17 -4.22
N GLY A 153 0.84 -2.99 -4.53
CA GLY A 153 -0.37 -2.88 -5.33
C GLY A 153 -0.21 -3.19 -6.80
N GLY A 154 -1.39 -3.30 -7.42
CA GLY A 154 -1.60 -3.49 -8.85
C GLY A 154 -1.66 -2.19 -9.65
N ASP A 155 -1.52 -1.04 -9.00
CA ASP A 155 -1.56 0.27 -9.66
C ASP A 155 -0.52 0.38 -10.77
N LEU A 156 -0.96 0.85 -11.94
CA LEU A 156 -0.14 1.06 -13.12
C LEU A 156 -0.45 2.38 -13.80
N PHE A 157 0.58 2.99 -14.37
CA PHE A 157 0.42 4.13 -15.24
C PHE A 157 1.55 4.21 -16.27
N ALA A 158 1.25 4.73 -17.46
CA ALA A 158 2.26 5.14 -18.43
C ALA A 158 1.73 6.30 -19.28
N VAL A 159 2.65 7.11 -19.78
CA VAL A 159 2.37 8.23 -20.69
C VAL A 159 3.44 8.22 -21.78
N GLN A 160 3.04 8.38 -23.03
CA GLN A 160 3.94 8.36 -24.18
C GLN A 160 3.51 9.40 -25.22
N ASP A 161 4.48 10.09 -25.81
CA ASP A 161 4.26 10.92 -27.00
C ASP A 161 4.35 10.02 -28.23
N THR A 162 3.33 10.06 -29.09
CA THR A 162 3.22 9.19 -30.26
C THR A 162 2.87 10.01 -31.49
N ALA A 163 2.95 9.40 -32.68
CA ALA A 163 2.47 10.05 -33.91
C ALA A 163 0.96 10.36 -33.88
N ARG A 164 0.21 9.81 -32.92
CA ARG A 164 -1.24 10.04 -32.72
C ARG A 164 -1.53 11.08 -31.64
N GLY A 165 -0.51 11.69 -31.05
CA GLY A 165 -0.60 12.58 -29.90
C GLY A 165 -0.15 11.90 -28.61
N VAL A 166 -0.45 12.54 -27.48
CA VAL A 166 -0.08 12.01 -26.17
C VAL A 166 -1.07 10.92 -25.78
N ARG A 167 -0.56 9.71 -25.54
CA ARG A 167 -1.34 8.56 -25.08
C ARG A 167 -0.95 8.19 -23.66
N LEU A 168 -1.91 7.73 -22.90
CA LEU A 168 -1.70 7.29 -21.52
C LEU A 168 -2.57 6.10 -21.14
N ILE A 169 -2.15 5.44 -20.07
CA ILE A 169 -2.92 4.44 -19.34
C ILE A 169 -2.79 4.72 -17.85
N VAL A 170 -3.89 4.58 -17.12
CA VAL A 170 -3.91 4.41 -15.65
C VAL A 170 -4.80 3.22 -15.36
N GLY A 171 -4.42 2.39 -14.42
CA GLY A 171 -5.19 1.20 -14.08
C GLY A 171 -4.79 0.60 -12.75
N ASP A 172 -5.55 -0.39 -12.35
CA ASP A 172 -5.27 -1.22 -11.18
C ASP A 172 -5.53 -2.70 -11.52
N VAL A 173 -4.54 -3.54 -11.20
CA VAL A 173 -4.56 -4.98 -11.36
C VAL A 173 -5.18 -5.60 -10.11
N GLN A 174 -6.15 -6.48 -10.30
CA GLN A 174 -6.70 -7.27 -9.21
C GLN A 174 -5.61 -8.14 -8.57
N GLY A 175 -5.46 -8.01 -7.25
CA GLY A 175 -4.51 -8.78 -6.47
C GLY A 175 -3.36 -7.91 -5.96
N LYS A 176 -2.46 -8.51 -5.18
CA LYS A 176 -1.33 -7.81 -4.57
C LYS A 176 -0.07 -8.67 -4.61
N GLY A 177 1.09 -8.05 -4.46
CA GLY A 177 2.39 -8.73 -4.40
C GLY A 177 3.04 -8.92 -5.77
N LEU A 178 3.95 -9.89 -5.88
CA LEU A 178 4.82 -10.03 -7.05
C LEU A 178 4.09 -10.46 -8.33
N ASP A 179 2.99 -11.22 -8.20
CA ASP A 179 2.17 -11.61 -9.35
C ASP A 179 1.47 -10.41 -9.97
N ALA A 180 0.96 -9.48 -9.14
CA ALA A 180 0.41 -8.21 -9.60
C ALA A 180 1.48 -7.36 -10.31
N VAL A 181 2.70 -7.27 -9.76
CA VAL A 181 3.83 -6.57 -10.41
C VAL A 181 4.15 -7.16 -11.79
N ALA A 182 4.06 -8.49 -11.95
CA ALA A 182 4.27 -9.14 -13.23
C ALA A 182 3.15 -8.79 -14.25
N GLU A 183 1.89 -8.71 -13.83
CA GLU A 183 0.79 -8.24 -14.68
C GLU A 183 0.97 -6.78 -15.09
N VAL A 184 1.32 -5.91 -14.14
CA VAL A 184 1.64 -4.50 -14.41
C VAL A 184 2.74 -4.41 -15.48
N ALA A 185 3.79 -5.24 -15.40
CA ALA A 185 4.86 -5.26 -16.40
C ALA A 185 4.36 -5.65 -17.80
N VAL A 186 3.47 -6.65 -17.89
CA VAL A 186 2.86 -7.05 -19.16
C VAL A 186 1.95 -5.95 -19.71
N ALA A 187 1.14 -5.30 -18.86
CA ALA A 187 0.24 -4.22 -19.26
C ALA A 187 1.02 -3.01 -19.79
N ILE A 188 2.05 -2.57 -19.06
CA ILE A 188 2.91 -1.44 -19.45
C ILE A 188 3.70 -1.77 -20.72
N GLY A 189 4.24 -2.99 -20.83
CA GLY A 189 4.95 -3.43 -22.03
C GLY A 189 4.06 -3.47 -23.27
N ALA A 190 2.85 -4.03 -23.15
CA ALA A 190 1.87 -4.05 -24.22
C ALA A 190 1.34 -2.66 -24.57
N PHE A 191 1.15 -1.78 -23.58
CA PHE A 191 0.77 -0.38 -23.80
C PHE A 191 1.83 0.34 -24.63
N ARG A 192 3.11 0.28 -24.24
CA ARG A 192 4.20 0.99 -24.95
C ARG A 192 4.29 0.57 -26.42
N GLU A 193 4.14 -0.72 -26.70
CA GLU A 193 4.16 -1.24 -28.08
C GLU A 193 2.92 -0.82 -28.88
N ALA A 194 1.73 -1.04 -28.32
CA ALA A 194 0.48 -0.74 -29.00
C ALA A 194 0.23 0.77 -29.14
N ALA A 195 0.75 1.60 -28.23
CA ALA A 195 0.65 3.05 -28.29
C ALA A 195 1.30 3.64 -29.55
N ASP A 196 2.39 3.06 -30.06
CA ASP A 196 3.02 3.51 -31.30
C ASP A 196 2.39 2.89 -32.55
N GLN A 197 1.98 1.62 -32.48
CA GLN A 197 1.49 0.90 -33.65
C GLN A 197 0.02 1.16 -33.97
N GLU A 198 -0.83 1.23 -32.94
CA GLU A 198 -2.27 1.19 -33.15
C GLU A 198 -2.84 2.54 -33.56
N THR A 199 -3.76 2.50 -34.50
CA THR A 199 -4.30 3.73 -35.08
C THR A 199 -5.36 4.41 -34.21
N SER A 200 -6.00 3.66 -33.32
CA SER A 200 -7.09 4.11 -32.45
C SER A 200 -6.93 3.57 -31.03
N LEU A 201 -7.46 4.30 -30.04
CA LEU A 201 -7.50 3.84 -28.65
C LEU A 201 -8.23 2.51 -28.48
N ARG A 202 -9.28 2.29 -29.27
CA ARG A 202 -10.01 1.01 -29.28
C ARG A 202 -9.10 -0.16 -29.66
N ALA A 203 -8.33 -0.02 -30.72
CA ALA A 203 -7.42 -1.08 -31.14
C ALA A 203 -6.31 -1.31 -30.10
N LEU A 204 -5.81 -0.24 -29.49
CA LEU A 204 -4.88 -0.30 -28.35
C LEU A 204 -5.47 -1.09 -27.18
N ALA A 205 -6.72 -0.79 -26.79
CA ALA A 205 -7.42 -1.54 -25.73
C ALA A 205 -7.52 -3.03 -26.05
N GLY A 206 -7.86 -3.40 -27.29
CA GLY A 206 -7.91 -4.80 -27.72
C GLY A 206 -6.54 -5.49 -27.69
N ARG A 207 -5.45 -4.78 -28.00
CA ARG A 207 -4.08 -5.31 -27.89
C ARG A 207 -3.70 -5.60 -26.43
N LEU A 208 -4.05 -4.69 -25.52
CA LEU A 208 -3.86 -4.86 -24.08
C LEU A 208 -4.65 -6.05 -23.55
N ASP A 209 -5.94 -6.11 -23.87
CA ASP A 209 -6.85 -7.19 -23.45
C ASP A 209 -6.30 -8.55 -23.90
N GLY A 210 -5.88 -8.66 -25.17
CA GLY A 210 -5.24 -9.87 -25.69
C GLY A 210 -3.90 -10.20 -25.01
N ALA A 211 -3.10 -9.20 -24.61
CA ALA A 211 -1.86 -9.43 -23.88
C ALA A 211 -2.11 -9.97 -22.46
N MET A 212 -3.10 -9.40 -21.76
CA MET A 212 -3.54 -9.85 -20.43
C MET A 212 -4.10 -11.27 -20.49
N SER A 213 -5.00 -11.58 -21.42
CA SER A 213 -5.56 -12.93 -21.56
C SER A 213 -4.50 -13.99 -21.91
N ARG A 214 -3.50 -13.65 -22.73
CA ARG A 214 -2.37 -14.56 -23.02
C ARG A 214 -1.53 -14.81 -21.77
N GLU A 215 -1.31 -13.78 -20.97
CA GLU A 215 -0.53 -13.92 -19.73
C GLU A 215 -1.26 -14.79 -18.71
N ALA A 216 -2.55 -14.54 -18.47
CA ALA A 216 -3.40 -15.39 -17.64
C ALA A 216 -3.32 -16.87 -18.06
N THR A 217 -3.45 -17.13 -19.37
CA THR A 217 -3.36 -18.49 -19.93
C THR A 217 -1.99 -19.14 -19.68
N ARG A 218 -0.89 -18.38 -19.77
CA ARG A 218 0.47 -18.90 -19.56
C ARG A 218 0.75 -19.31 -18.11
N ARG A 219 0.18 -18.59 -17.15
CA ARG A 219 0.35 -18.93 -15.73
C ARG A 219 -0.42 -20.17 -15.32
N GLY A 220 -1.56 -20.44 -15.97
CA GLY A 220 -2.29 -21.71 -15.83
C GLY A 220 -2.84 -21.99 -14.43
N THR A 221 -2.89 -20.98 -13.55
CA THR A 221 -3.53 -21.08 -12.24
C THR A 221 -5.00 -20.67 -12.33
N ALA A 222 -5.85 -21.24 -11.47
CA ALA A 222 -7.27 -20.86 -11.41
C ALA A 222 -7.43 -19.37 -11.06
N GLU A 223 -6.57 -18.85 -10.17
CA GLU A 223 -6.52 -17.45 -9.78
C GLU A 223 -6.13 -16.52 -10.94
N ALA A 224 -5.19 -16.93 -11.80
CA ALA A 224 -4.83 -16.16 -13.00
C ALA A 224 -5.94 -16.15 -14.06
N ALA A 225 -6.80 -17.17 -14.10
CA ALA A 225 -7.94 -17.21 -15.02
C ALA A 225 -9.09 -16.26 -14.61
N GLU A 226 -9.13 -15.87 -13.34
CA GLU A 226 -10.10 -14.90 -12.79
C GLU A 226 -9.52 -13.49 -12.66
N SER A 227 -8.21 -13.32 -12.85
CA SER A 227 -7.54 -12.02 -12.77
C SER A 227 -8.05 -11.03 -13.82
N PHE A 228 -8.21 -9.78 -13.40
CA PHE A 228 -8.59 -8.69 -14.26
C PHE A 228 -7.85 -7.40 -13.92
N THR A 229 -7.80 -6.49 -14.89
CA THR A 229 -7.20 -5.16 -14.70
C THR A 229 -8.21 -4.10 -15.07
N THR A 230 -8.59 -3.26 -14.10
CA THR A 230 -9.34 -2.05 -14.42
C THR A 230 -8.39 -1.05 -15.04
N ALA A 231 -8.79 -0.39 -16.13
CA ALA A 231 -7.92 0.61 -16.75
C ALA A 231 -8.72 1.71 -17.45
N VAL A 232 -8.13 2.90 -17.54
CA VAL A 232 -8.56 3.97 -18.41
C VAL A 232 -7.42 4.35 -19.35
N LEU A 233 -7.72 4.37 -20.63
CA LEU A 233 -6.82 4.81 -21.69
C LEU A 233 -7.20 6.22 -22.11
N GLY A 234 -6.21 7.08 -22.27
CA GLY A 234 -6.37 8.45 -22.76
C GLY A 234 -5.56 8.69 -24.03
N GLU A 235 -6.10 9.49 -24.95
CA GLU A 235 -5.41 10.03 -26.10
C GLU A 235 -5.76 11.51 -26.23
N ILE A 236 -4.74 12.36 -26.33
CA ILE A 236 -4.87 13.78 -26.59
C ILE A 236 -4.26 14.02 -27.96
N PRO A 237 -5.08 14.07 -29.03
CA PRO A 237 -4.56 14.21 -30.38
C PRO A 237 -3.81 15.54 -30.58
N PRO A 238 -2.81 15.57 -31.47
CA PRO A 238 -2.00 16.76 -31.66
C PRO A 238 -2.83 17.88 -32.29
N GLY A 239 -2.74 19.08 -31.72
CA GLY A 239 -3.41 20.27 -32.23
C GLY A 239 -4.93 20.30 -32.02
N THR A 240 -5.49 19.39 -31.22
CA THR A 240 -6.92 19.37 -30.86
C THR A 240 -7.11 19.71 -29.39
N ALA A 241 -8.13 20.51 -29.08
CA ALA A 241 -8.57 20.79 -27.71
C ALA A 241 -9.56 19.71 -27.22
N THR A 242 -9.21 18.44 -27.39
CA THR A 242 -10.06 17.29 -27.00
C THR A 242 -9.23 16.19 -26.36
N VAL A 243 -9.89 15.43 -25.49
CA VAL A 243 -9.38 14.17 -24.94
C VAL A 243 -10.31 13.04 -25.35
N ARG A 244 -9.71 11.94 -25.81
CA ARG A 244 -10.36 10.67 -26.10
C ARG A 244 -10.10 9.71 -24.96
N LEU A 245 -11.14 9.04 -24.49
CA LEU A 245 -11.06 8.09 -23.39
C LEU A 245 -11.65 6.73 -23.79
N VAL A 246 -11.02 5.66 -23.32
CA VAL A 246 -11.61 4.31 -23.29
C VAL A 246 -11.47 3.81 -21.86
N ASN A 247 -12.59 3.66 -21.16
CA ASN A 247 -12.60 3.21 -19.77
C ASN A 247 -13.06 1.74 -19.70
N ARG A 248 -12.22 0.89 -19.13
CA ARG A 248 -12.38 -0.55 -18.90
C ARG A 248 -12.59 -0.81 -17.41
N GLY A 249 -13.67 -0.24 -16.86
CA GLY A 249 -14.10 -0.46 -15.48
C GLY A 249 -13.31 0.28 -14.39
N HIS A 250 -12.54 1.31 -14.75
CA HIS A 250 -11.72 2.10 -13.84
C HIS A 250 -12.46 3.38 -13.35
N PRO A 251 -12.07 4.01 -12.23
CA PRO A 251 -12.60 5.30 -11.84
C PRO A 251 -12.58 6.36 -12.94
N ALA A 252 -13.63 7.17 -13.00
CA ALA A 252 -13.78 8.20 -14.03
C ALA A 252 -12.75 9.33 -13.83
N PRO A 253 -11.97 9.71 -14.86
CA PRO A 253 -11.05 10.83 -14.77
C PRO A 253 -11.78 12.14 -14.48
N LEU A 254 -11.06 13.11 -13.92
CA LEU A 254 -11.57 14.47 -13.70
C LEU A 254 -10.94 15.43 -14.69
N ILE A 255 -11.73 16.38 -15.17
CA ILE A 255 -11.23 17.60 -15.80
C ILE A 255 -11.45 18.77 -14.86
N LEU A 256 -10.38 19.52 -14.61
CA LEU A 256 -10.39 20.78 -13.89
C LEU A 256 -10.22 21.89 -14.91
N GLY A 257 -11.25 22.72 -15.07
CA GLY A 257 -11.21 23.86 -15.98
C GLY A 257 -10.42 25.04 -15.39
N PRO A 258 -9.99 26.00 -16.23
CA PRO A 258 -9.23 27.18 -15.80
C PRO A 258 -10.01 28.07 -14.81
N GLY A 259 -11.34 27.99 -14.82
CA GLY A 259 -12.22 28.72 -13.89
C GLY A 259 -12.43 28.03 -12.52
N GLY A 260 -11.78 26.90 -12.25
CA GLY A 260 -11.98 26.12 -11.02
C GLY A 260 -13.19 25.16 -11.05
N GLU A 261 -13.80 24.99 -12.23
CA GLU A 261 -14.83 23.98 -12.46
C GLU A 261 -14.22 22.58 -12.45
N VAL A 262 -14.94 21.60 -11.89
CA VAL A 262 -14.48 20.21 -11.82
C VAL A 262 -15.59 19.29 -12.29
N THR A 263 -15.28 18.49 -13.32
CA THR A 263 -16.23 17.59 -13.98
C THR A 263 -15.65 16.18 -14.05
N ARG A 264 -16.43 15.18 -13.63
CA ARG A 264 -16.12 13.76 -13.86
C ARG A 264 -16.37 13.42 -15.33
N LEU A 265 -15.54 12.59 -15.92
CA LEU A 265 -15.66 12.07 -17.30
C LEU A 265 -16.06 10.58 -17.26
N PRO A 266 -17.31 10.24 -16.87
CA PRO A 266 -17.74 8.86 -16.83
C PRO A 266 -17.86 8.30 -18.26
N PRO A 267 -17.63 6.99 -18.45
CA PRO A 267 -17.85 6.38 -19.75
C PRO A 267 -19.32 6.44 -20.15
N THR A 268 -19.60 6.61 -21.45
CA THR A 268 -20.98 6.63 -21.97
C THR A 268 -21.70 5.30 -21.73
N ALA A 269 -20.95 4.20 -21.71
CA ALA A 269 -21.46 2.88 -21.37
C ALA A 269 -20.40 2.10 -20.58
N PRO A 270 -20.79 1.29 -19.58
CA PRO A 270 -19.85 0.44 -18.86
C PRO A 270 -19.20 -0.58 -19.80
N ALA A 271 -17.92 -0.84 -19.59
CA ALA A 271 -17.17 -1.90 -20.27
C ALA A 271 -16.50 -2.79 -19.22
N LEU A 272 -16.26 -4.05 -19.58
CA LEU A 272 -15.55 -4.97 -18.70
C LEU A 272 -14.08 -4.53 -18.51
N PRO A 273 -13.47 -4.89 -17.37
CA PRO A 273 -12.01 -4.85 -17.21
C PRO A 273 -11.24 -5.55 -18.34
N LEU A 274 -9.95 -5.24 -18.43
CA LEU A 274 -9.02 -5.99 -19.29
C LEU A 274 -8.81 -7.41 -18.72
N GLY A 275 -8.57 -8.38 -19.60
CA GLY A 275 -8.41 -9.79 -19.25
C GLY A 275 -9.72 -10.60 -19.31
N MET A 276 -10.87 -9.92 -19.33
CA MET A 276 -12.21 -10.55 -19.30
C MET A 276 -12.85 -10.76 -20.68
N ALA A 277 -12.10 -10.68 -21.77
CA ALA A 277 -12.60 -10.79 -23.15
C ALA A 277 -13.46 -12.05 -23.41
N GLY A 278 -13.14 -13.15 -22.73
CA GLY A 278 -13.86 -14.43 -22.86
C GLY A 278 -15.29 -14.42 -22.33
N LEU A 279 -15.66 -13.41 -21.51
CA LEU A 279 -17.01 -13.27 -20.95
C LEU A 279 -17.97 -12.49 -21.86
N GLY A 280 -17.48 -11.88 -22.94
CA GLY A 280 -18.31 -11.24 -23.95
C GLY A 280 -17.56 -10.22 -24.80
N SER A 281 -18.12 -9.89 -25.98
CA SER A 281 -17.62 -8.79 -26.80
C SER A 281 -18.22 -7.47 -26.33
N TRP A 282 -17.39 -6.55 -25.85
CA TRP A 282 -17.83 -5.22 -25.48
C TRP A 282 -17.41 -4.24 -26.57
N PRO A 283 -18.31 -3.35 -27.02
CA PRO A 283 -17.90 -2.30 -27.92
C PRO A 283 -16.98 -1.37 -27.12
N ASP A 284 -15.68 -1.49 -27.30
CA ASP A 284 -14.73 -0.46 -26.89
C ASP A 284 -15.16 0.84 -27.59
N ARG A 285 -15.84 1.70 -26.83
CA ARG A 285 -16.29 3.01 -27.30
C ARG A 285 -15.27 4.03 -26.84
N THR A 286 -14.84 4.85 -27.78
CA THR A 286 -14.03 6.01 -27.47
C THR A 286 -14.95 7.18 -27.19
N ASP A 287 -14.91 7.67 -25.96
CA ASP A 287 -15.62 8.87 -25.54
C ASP A 287 -14.73 10.09 -25.80
N GLU A 288 -15.27 11.11 -26.45
CA GLU A 288 -14.56 12.36 -26.73
C GLU A 288 -15.10 13.49 -25.85
N HIS A 289 -14.21 14.19 -25.16
CA HIS A 289 -14.53 15.32 -24.31
C HIS A 289 -13.70 16.56 -24.68
N PRO A 290 -14.26 17.77 -24.53
CA PRO A 290 -13.47 19.00 -24.67
C PRO A 290 -12.34 19.05 -23.63
N LEU A 291 -11.16 19.46 -24.07
CA LEU A 291 -10.00 19.76 -23.24
C LEU A 291 -9.52 21.18 -23.57
N PRO A 292 -10.16 22.22 -23.01
CA PRO A 292 -9.76 23.60 -23.26
C PRO A 292 -8.35 23.89 -22.75
N ASP A 293 -7.65 24.82 -23.39
CA ASP A 293 -6.37 25.32 -22.89
C ASP A 293 -6.49 25.87 -21.47
N GLY A 294 -5.46 25.63 -20.65
CA GLY A 294 -5.44 25.93 -19.22
C GLY A 294 -6.17 24.91 -18.35
N SER A 295 -6.67 23.80 -18.92
CA SER A 295 -7.32 22.74 -18.14
C SER A 295 -6.33 21.70 -17.62
N MET A 296 -6.71 21.02 -16.54
CA MET A 296 -5.96 19.90 -15.97
C MET A 296 -6.80 18.62 -16.06
N LEU A 297 -6.21 17.54 -16.54
CA LEU A 297 -6.77 16.20 -16.47
C LEU A 297 -6.15 15.47 -15.28
N LEU A 298 -7.00 14.88 -14.44
CA LEU A 298 -6.60 14.04 -13.33
C LEU A 298 -7.11 12.62 -13.55
N PHE A 299 -6.20 11.67 -13.51
CA PHE A 299 -6.47 10.24 -13.47
C PHE A 299 -6.03 9.73 -12.11
N HIS A 300 -6.81 8.83 -11.53
CA HIS A 300 -6.56 8.28 -10.21
C HIS A 300 -7.06 6.84 -10.12
N THR A 301 -6.42 6.06 -9.25
CA THR A 301 -6.87 4.73 -8.86
C THR A 301 -7.92 4.82 -7.75
N ASP A 302 -8.62 3.72 -7.50
CA ASP A 302 -9.75 3.67 -6.57
C ASP A 302 -9.35 4.03 -5.13
N GLY A 303 -8.09 3.84 -4.72
CA GLY A 303 -7.56 4.29 -3.43
C GLY A 303 -7.81 5.77 -3.12
N LEU A 304 -8.03 6.63 -4.13
CA LEU A 304 -8.47 8.01 -3.91
C LEU A 304 -9.95 8.11 -3.52
N ASP A 305 -10.86 7.49 -4.29
CA ASP A 305 -12.31 7.52 -4.02
C ASP A 305 -12.67 6.66 -2.79
N GLU A 306 -11.89 5.60 -2.53
CA GLU A 306 -12.09 4.66 -1.42
C GLU A 306 -11.48 5.13 -0.09
N ALA A 307 -10.68 6.19 -0.07
CA ALA A 307 -10.11 6.76 1.14
C ALA A 307 -11.20 7.18 2.13
N ARG A 308 -11.13 6.72 3.38
CA ARG A 308 -12.18 6.94 4.40
C ARG A 308 -11.69 7.72 5.60
N ASP A 309 -12.55 8.59 6.12
CA ASP A 309 -12.32 9.23 7.42
C ASP A 309 -12.57 8.26 8.59
N ALA A 310 -12.37 8.75 9.82
CA ALA A 310 -12.60 7.97 11.04
C ALA A 310 -14.07 7.51 11.23
N HIS A 311 -15.01 8.10 10.50
CA HIS A 311 -16.44 7.74 10.52
C HIS A 311 -16.83 6.84 9.33
N GLY A 312 -15.87 6.46 8.48
CA GLY A 312 -16.10 5.63 7.31
C GLY A 312 -16.63 6.38 6.09
N VAL A 313 -16.58 7.72 6.09
CA VAL A 313 -17.04 8.55 4.97
C VAL A 313 -15.96 8.59 3.88
N PHE A 314 -16.36 8.20 2.66
CA PHE A 314 -15.51 8.25 1.48
C PHE A 314 -15.06 9.67 1.12
N TYR A 315 -13.86 9.76 0.55
CA TYR A 315 -13.32 11.00 0.01
C TYR A 315 -14.01 11.35 -1.31
N ASP A 316 -14.38 12.62 -1.50
CA ASP A 316 -15.04 13.11 -2.72
C ASP A 316 -14.14 14.12 -3.44
N PRO A 317 -13.31 13.68 -4.40
CA PRO A 317 -12.32 14.57 -5.04
C PRO A 317 -12.96 15.80 -5.72
N PRO A 318 -14.05 15.70 -6.51
CA PRO A 318 -14.73 16.87 -7.05
C PRO A 318 -15.13 17.91 -5.99
N ALA A 319 -15.67 17.49 -4.84
CA ALA A 319 -16.05 18.43 -3.79
C ALA A 319 -14.82 19.12 -3.17
N ARG A 320 -13.70 18.43 -3.06
CA ARG A 320 -12.44 18.97 -2.51
C ARG A 320 -11.74 19.92 -3.48
N LEU A 321 -11.86 19.67 -4.78
CA LEU A 321 -11.18 20.41 -5.84
C LEU A 321 -11.99 21.60 -6.39
N ARG A 322 -13.33 21.58 -6.28
CA ARG A 322 -14.20 22.63 -6.84
C ARG A 322 -13.85 24.02 -6.29
N GLY A 323 -13.75 24.99 -7.20
CA GLY A 323 -13.40 26.38 -6.90
C GLY A 323 -11.93 26.63 -6.60
N ARG A 324 -11.06 25.61 -6.77
CA ARG A 324 -9.61 25.75 -6.62
C ARG A 324 -8.93 25.82 -7.99
N SER A 325 -7.87 26.62 -8.05
CA SER A 325 -6.96 26.69 -9.18
C SER A 325 -5.56 26.26 -8.73
N PHE A 326 -4.85 25.51 -9.57
CA PHE A 326 -3.50 25.06 -9.29
C PHE A 326 -2.55 25.61 -10.36
N PRO A 327 -1.34 26.06 -10.00
CA PRO A 327 -0.34 26.51 -10.98
C PRO A 327 0.03 25.42 -11.98
N GLY A 328 0.10 24.17 -11.53
CA GLY A 328 0.50 23.06 -12.38
C GLY A 328 0.11 21.71 -11.78
N PRO A 329 0.40 20.63 -12.51
CA PRO A 329 -0.03 19.28 -12.14
C PRO A 329 0.63 18.82 -10.83
N GLU A 330 1.87 19.21 -10.57
CA GLU A 330 2.58 18.92 -9.31
C GLU A 330 1.83 19.46 -8.08
N GLN A 331 1.40 20.72 -8.13
CA GLN A 331 0.69 21.35 -7.00
C GLN A 331 -0.70 20.77 -6.78
N LEU A 332 -1.38 20.33 -7.85
CA LEU A 332 -2.63 19.58 -7.72
C LEU A 332 -2.41 18.28 -6.95
N LEU A 333 -1.39 17.50 -7.36
CA LEU A 333 -1.14 16.20 -6.75
C LEU A 333 -0.66 16.31 -5.30
N ASP A 334 0.21 17.27 -4.99
CA ASP A 334 0.68 17.51 -3.62
C ASP A 334 -0.48 17.95 -2.70
N PHE A 335 -1.40 18.76 -3.22
CA PHE A 335 -2.63 19.12 -2.52
C PHE A 335 -3.48 17.88 -2.22
N LEU A 336 -3.74 17.03 -3.22
CA LEU A 336 -4.58 15.85 -3.06
C LEU A 336 -3.99 14.86 -2.04
N ILE A 337 -2.69 14.57 -2.10
CA ILE A 337 -2.04 13.71 -1.10
C ILE A 337 -2.24 14.29 0.31
N THR A 338 -1.99 15.59 0.46
CA THR A 338 -2.09 16.23 1.78
C THR A 338 -3.52 16.22 2.30
N ASP A 339 -4.50 16.50 1.44
CA ASP A 339 -5.91 16.54 1.81
C ASP A 339 -6.47 15.15 2.12
N VAL A 340 -6.09 14.13 1.33
CA VAL A 340 -6.45 12.72 1.59
C VAL A 340 -5.86 12.26 2.92
N ARG A 341 -4.57 12.48 3.16
CA ARG A 341 -3.94 12.12 4.45
C ARG A 341 -4.62 12.81 5.64
N ARG A 342 -5.06 14.05 5.45
CA ARG A 342 -5.82 14.78 6.47
C ARG A 342 -7.21 14.15 6.68
N HIS A 343 -7.90 13.79 5.60
CA HIS A 343 -9.21 13.14 5.63
C HIS A 343 -9.15 11.80 6.35
N THR A 344 -8.13 10.98 6.07
CA THR A 344 -7.97 9.64 6.68
C THR A 344 -7.33 9.65 8.06
N GLY A 345 -6.91 10.81 8.58
CA GLY A 345 -6.17 10.90 9.84
C GLY A 345 -4.80 10.23 9.80
N GLY A 346 -4.17 10.17 8.61
CA GLY A 346 -2.85 9.55 8.39
C GLY A 346 -2.85 8.04 8.21
N ARG A 347 -4.03 7.41 8.08
CA ARG A 347 -4.16 5.97 7.79
C ARG A 347 -4.33 5.78 6.29
N ALA A 348 -3.41 5.09 5.63
CA ALA A 348 -3.60 4.67 4.24
C ALA A 348 -4.45 3.40 4.22
N THR A 349 -5.58 3.42 3.50
CA THR A 349 -6.49 2.28 3.38
C THR A 349 -6.22 1.43 2.14
N ASP A 350 -5.76 2.03 1.05
CA ASP A 350 -5.27 1.32 -0.14
C ASP A 350 -4.18 2.12 -0.86
N ASP A 351 -3.57 1.51 -1.87
CA ASP A 351 -2.58 2.15 -2.74
C ASP A 351 -3.22 3.31 -3.51
N LEU A 352 -2.48 4.40 -3.64
CA LEU A 352 -2.93 5.63 -4.28
C LEU A 352 -1.98 5.99 -5.42
N ALA A 353 -2.43 5.85 -6.66
CA ALA A 353 -1.76 6.38 -7.83
C ALA A 353 -2.54 7.55 -8.43
N LEU A 354 -1.84 8.66 -8.66
CA LEU A 354 -2.38 9.88 -9.26
C LEU A 354 -1.51 10.29 -10.46
N LEU A 355 -2.15 10.56 -11.59
CA LEU A 355 -1.52 11.10 -12.79
C LEU A 355 -2.27 12.38 -13.19
N ALA A 356 -1.55 13.50 -13.27
CA ALA A 356 -2.09 14.77 -13.71
C ALA A 356 -1.41 15.27 -14.98
N LEU A 357 -2.21 15.75 -15.94
CA LEU A 357 -1.74 16.40 -17.16
C LEU A 357 -2.30 17.81 -17.24
N PHE A 358 -1.47 18.78 -17.61
CA PHE A 358 -1.88 20.16 -17.81
C PHE A 358 -1.79 20.52 -19.28
N ALA A 359 -2.93 20.89 -19.86
CA ALA A 359 -3.09 21.30 -21.25
C ALA A 359 -2.97 22.82 -21.35
N GLY A 360 -1.75 23.35 -21.29
CA GLY A 360 -1.51 24.78 -21.40
C GLY A 360 -0.01 25.12 -21.48
N PRO A 361 0.34 26.37 -21.83
CA PRO A 361 1.72 26.85 -21.71
C PRO A 361 2.18 26.69 -20.27
N PRO A 362 3.46 26.34 -20.03
CA PRO A 362 3.95 26.04 -18.69
C PRO A 362 3.60 27.17 -17.71
N PRO A 363 3.27 26.84 -16.45
CA PRO A 363 3.08 27.88 -15.46
C PRO A 363 4.33 28.79 -15.40
N PRO A 364 4.16 30.10 -15.19
CA PRO A 364 5.30 30.95 -14.87
C PRO A 364 5.98 30.38 -13.63
N GLY A 365 7.28 30.10 -13.77
CA GLY A 365 8.11 29.47 -12.73
C GLY A 365 8.37 30.35 -11.52
#